data_AF-A0A382BKF8-F1
#
_entry.id   AF-A0A382BKF8-F1
#
_cell.length_a   1.000
_cell.length_b   1.000
_cell.length_c   1.000
_cell.angle_alpha   90.00
_cell.angle_beta   90.00
_cell.angle_gamma   90.00
#
_symmetry.space_group_name_H-M   'P 1'
#
loop_
_entity.id
_entity.type
_entity.pdbx_description
1 polymer ?
#
loop_
_entity_poly.entity_id
_entity_poly.type
_entity_poly.pdbx_seq_one_letter_code
_entity_poly.pdbx_strand_id
1 'polypeptide(L)'
;MRVAIGAISHETSTFTPVPTTRQDYEERLGGLQRGQQIIDTFADTNTPIGGFIEGAEVHGFELIPTYFAEPHPSGRTSRALFD
;
A
#
# COMPACT_ATOMS: atom_id res chain seq x y z
N MET A 1 -19.28 7.77 -9.85
CA MET A 1 -19.19 7.46 -8.40
C MET A 1 -17.78 7.80 -7.95
N ARG A 2 -17.58 8.24 -6.70
CA ARG A 2 -16.25 8.54 -6.15
C ARG A 2 -15.86 7.46 -5.16
N VAL A 3 -14.66 6.89 -5.32
CA VAL A 3 -14.18 5.75 -4.51
C VAL A 3 -12.82 6.10 -3.91
N ALA A 4 -12.73 6.10 -2.58
CA ALA A 4 -11.42 6.23 -1.92
C ALA A 4 -10.62 4.93 -2.08
N ILE A 5 -9.35 5.04 -2.45
CA ILE A 5 -8.46 3.89 -2.64
C ILE A 5 -7.18 4.04 -1.81
N GLY A 6 -6.62 2.90 -1.40
CA GLY A 6 -5.36 2.80 -0.69
C GLY A 6 -5.06 1.33 -0.41
N ALA A 7 -3.88 1.04 0.14
CA ALA A 7 -3.54 -0.32 0.56
C ALA A 7 -2.67 -0.33 1.81
N ILE A 8 -2.95 -1.30 2.67
CA ILE A 8 -2.06 -1.73 3.74
C ILE A 8 -1.93 -3.24 3.58
N SER A 9 -0.70 -3.72 3.42
CA SER A 9 -0.44 -5.16 3.34
C SER A 9 0.82 -5.47 4.12
N HIS A 10 0.65 -6.12 5.27
CA HIS A 10 1.75 -6.56 6.10
C HIS A 10 1.34 -7.82 6.86
N GLU A 11 2.12 -8.89 6.71
CA GLU A 11 1.92 -10.13 7.45
C GLU A 11 2.88 -10.18 8.64
N THR A 12 2.34 -10.21 9.86
CA THR A 12 3.13 -10.19 11.09
C THR A 12 3.41 -11.60 11.60
N SER A 13 4.67 -11.88 11.90
CA SER A 13 5.08 -13.04 12.71
C SER A 13 5.38 -12.60 14.14
N THR A 14 4.70 -13.20 15.13
CA THR A 14 4.90 -12.84 16.54
C THR A 14 6.18 -13.45 17.14
N PHE A 15 6.77 -14.44 16.48
CA PHE A 15 7.95 -15.17 16.96
C PHE A 15 9.26 -14.70 16.31
N THR A 16 9.20 -13.84 15.29
CA THR A 16 10.43 -13.32 14.67
C THR A 16 11.07 -12.24 15.55
N PRO A 17 12.41 -12.24 15.70
CA PRO A 17 13.12 -11.16 16.37
C PRO A 17 13.34 -9.94 15.48
N VAL A 18 13.01 -10.00 14.18
CA VAL A 18 13.24 -8.92 13.22
C VAL A 18 12.07 -7.92 13.26
N PRO A 19 12.26 -6.68 13.73
CA PRO A 19 11.17 -5.70 13.79
C PRO A 19 10.82 -5.15 12.41
N THR A 20 9.56 -4.77 12.19
CA THR A 20 9.20 -3.89 11.07
C THR A 20 9.51 -2.45 11.45
N THR A 21 10.39 -1.83 10.68
CA THR A 21 10.82 -0.44 10.81
C THR A 21 10.17 0.43 9.74
N ARG A 22 10.28 1.76 9.87
CA ARG A 22 9.84 2.70 8.83
C ARG A 22 10.57 2.46 7.51
N GLN A 23 11.85 2.15 7.56
CA GLN A 23 12.68 1.90 6.38
C GLN A 23 12.14 0.72 5.56
N ASP A 24 11.65 -0.34 6.21
CA ASP A 24 11.07 -1.50 5.51
C ASP A 24 9.85 -1.13 4.66
N TYR A 25 9.09 -0.10 5.08
CA TYR A 25 7.99 0.45 4.29
C TYR A 25 8.46 1.36 3.16
N GLU A 26 9.58 2.06 3.33
CA GLU A 26 10.11 3.01 2.36
C GLU A 26 10.85 2.31 1.20
N GLU A 27 11.41 1.12 1.44
CA GLU A 27 12.23 0.39 0.47
C GLU A 27 11.43 -0.55 -0.46
N ARG A 28 10.20 -0.93 -0.08
CA ARG A 28 9.44 -1.96 -0.79
C ARG A 28 8.34 -1.39 -1.69
N LEU A 29 8.19 -1.97 -2.89
CA LEU A 29 7.14 -1.68 -3.88
C LEU A 29 6.81 -0.18 -4.01
N GLY A 30 7.78 0.61 -4.47
CA GLY A 30 7.62 2.06 -4.62
C GLY A 30 7.70 2.84 -3.31
N GLY A 31 7.68 2.18 -2.15
CA GLY A 31 7.77 2.80 -0.84
C GLY A 31 6.44 3.32 -0.33
N LEU A 32 6.49 4.18 0.69
CA LEU A 32 5.31 4.85 1.24
C LEU A 32 4.77 5.90 0.25
N GLN A 33 3.68 5.56 -0.44
CA GLN A 33 3.05 6.46 -1.43
C GLN A 33 1.84 7.19 -0.86
N ARG A 34 1.65 8.44 -1.29
CA ARG A 34 0.54 9.29 -0.89
C ARG A 34 -0.19 9.87 -2.09
N GLY A 35 -1.53 9.85 -2.04
CA GLY A 35 -2.36 10.48 -3.06
C GLY A 35 -2.05 9.97 -4.45
N GLN A 36 -1.96 10.89 -5.41
CA GLN A 36 -1.80 10.56 -6.84
C GLN A 36 -0.62 9.63 -7.14
N GLN A 37 0.43 9.66 -6.33
CA GLN A 37 1.60 8.79 -6.51
C GLN A 37 1.25 7.30 -6.49
N ILE A 38 0.15 6.91 -5.83
CA ILE A 38 -0.36 5.54 -5.83
C ILE A 38 -0.77 5.12 -7.24
N ILE A 39 -1.53 5.96 -7.94
CA ILE A 39 -1.99 5.66 -9.29
C ILE A 39 -0.79 5.66 -10.24
N ASP A 40 0.06 6.68 -10.14
CA ASP A 40 1.23 6.83 -11.02
C ASP A 40 2.21 5.64 -10.89
N THR A 41 2.32 5.05 -9.69
CA THR A 41 3.21 3.91 -9.41
C THR A 41 2.60 2.57 -9.82
N PHE A 42 1.29 2.40 -9.63
CA PHE A 42 0.66 1.08 -9.72
C PHE A 42 -0.30 0.88 -10.90
N ALA A 43 -0.61 1.93 -11.67
CA ALA A 43 -1.30 1.77 -12.95
C ALA A 43 -0.52 0.80 -13.85
N ASP A 44 -1.26 -0.03 -14.59
CA ASP A 44 -0.71 -1.05 -15.49
C ASP A 44 0.22 -2.09 -14.81
N THR A 45 0.16 -2.22 -13.48
CA THR A 45 0.90 -3.27 -12.75
C THR A 45 0.02 -4.47 -12.44
N ASN A 46 0.62 -5.67 -12.41
CA ASN A 46 -0.07 -6.88 -11.94
C ASN A 46 -0.07 -6.98 -10.40
N THR A 47 -0.53 -5.92 -9.73
CA THR A 47 -0.72 -5.87 -8.29
C THR A 47 -2.21 -5.77 -7.96
N PRO A 48 -2.66 -6.14 -6.74
CA PRO A 48 -4.07 -5.98 -6.37
C PRO A 48 -4.57 -4.55 -6.57
N ILE A 49 -3.78 -3.55 -6.15
CA ILE A 49 -4.16 -2.14 -6.30
C ILE A 49 -4.14 -1.69 -7.77
N GLY A 50 -3.21 -2.20 -8.59
CA GLY A 50 -3.21 -1.99 -10.04
C GLY A 50 -4.50 -2.50 -10.70
N GLY A 51 -4.97 -3.69 -10.32
CA GLY A 51 -6.25 -4.22 -10.80
C GLY A 51 -7.47 -3.40 -10.33
N PHE A 52 -7.43 -2.82 -9.13
CA PHE A 52 -8.47 -1.87 -8.68
C PHE A 52 -8.47 -0.58 -9.51
N ILE A 53 -7.29 -0.08 -9.89
CA ILE A 53 -7.15 1.11 -10.75
C ILE A 53 -7.74 0.81 -12.14
N GLU A 54 -7.33 -0.29 -12.76
CA GLU A 54 -7.85 -0.74 -14.06
C GLU A 54 -9.39 -0.91 -14.03
N GLY A 55 -9.91 -1.60 -13.01
CA GLY A 55 -11.35 -1.80 -12.88
C GLY A 55 -12.13 -0.49 -12.72
N ALA A 56 -11.57 0.49 -12.01
CA ALA A 56 -12.20 1.80 -11.87
C ALA A 56 -12.25 2.57 -13.19
N GLU A 57 -11.21 2.50 -14.01
CA GLU A 57 -11.19 3.09 -15.35
C GLU A 57 -12.25 2.45 -16.25
N VAL A 58 -12.31 1.12 -16.29
CA VAL A 58 -13.31 0.36 -17.08
C VAL A 58 -14.75 0.72 -16.71
N HIS A 59 -15.01 1.03 -15.44
CA HIS A 59 -16.34 1.33 -14.93
C HIS A 59 -16.63 2.83 -14.73
N GLY A 60 -15.71 3.73 -15.09
CA GLY A 60 -15.89 5.17 -14.99
C GLY A 60 -16.01 5.69 -13.55
N PHE A 61 -15.28 5.09 -12.62
CA PHE A 61 -15.18 5.58 -11.24
C PHE A 61 -14.07 6.62 -11.10
N GLU A 62 -14.37 7.68 -10.35
CA GLU A 62 -13.37 8.66 -9.94
C GLU A 62 -12.66 8.13 -8.69
N LEU A 63 -11.38 7.81 -8.82
CA LEU A 63 -10.57 7.35 -7.69
C LEU A 63 -10.03 8.52 -6.88
N ILE A 64 -10.18 8.43 -5.56
CA ILE A 64 -9.62 9.38 -4.59
C ILE A 64 -8.49 8.64 -3.84
N PRO A 65 -7.23 8.74 -4.30
CA PRO A 65 -6.14 7.98 -3.71
C PRO A 65 -5.74 8.55 -2.35
N THR A 66 -5.39 7.65 -1.42
CA THR A 66 -5.11 7.97 -0.01
C THR A 66 -3.66 7.64 0.36
N TYR A 67 -3.41 6.42 0.84
CA TYR A 67 -2.13 5.95 1.34
C TYR A 67 -1.83 4.53 0.88
N PHE A 68 -0.56 4.23 0.65
CA PHE A 68 -0.06 2.88 0.37
C PHE A 68 1.08 2.54 1.31
N ALA A 69 1.01 1.35 1.93
CA ALA A 69 2.01 0.85 2.86
C ALA A 69 2.13 -0.69 2.75
N GLU A 70 3.28 -1.19 2.31
CA GLU A 70 3.46 -2.63 2.07
C GLU A 70 4.91 -3.07 2.33
N PRO A 71 5.29 -3.31 3.60
CA PRO A 71 6.61 -3.84 3.96
C PRO A 71 6.63 -5.37 3.82
N HIS A 72 7.83 -5.96 3.78
CA HIS A 72 7.97 -7.41 3.82
C HIS A 72 7.43 -7.99 5.15
N PRO A 73 6.93 -9.25 5.15
CA PRO A 73 6.54 -9.93 6.37
C PRO A 73 7.66 -9.96 7.41
N SER A 74 7.37 -9.48 8.61
CA SER A 74 8.36 -9.37 9.69
C SER A 74 7.65 -9.30 11.06
N GLY A 75 8.30 -8.72 12.07
CA GLY A 75 7.74 -8.55 13.41
C GLY A 75 6.53 -7.62 13.40
N ARG A 76 5.99 -7.28 14.58
CA ARG A 76 4.86 -6.35 14.64
C ARG A 76 5.33 -4.93 14.35
N THR A 77 4.62 -4.21 13.49
CA THR A 77 4.78 -2.75 13.36
C THR A 77 4.50 -2.07 14.71
N SER A 78 5.38 -1.17 15.13
CA SER A 78 5.21 -0.45 16.39
C SER A 78 3.97 0.44 16.36
N ARG A 79 3.35 0.70 17.52
CA ARG A 79 2.19 1.60 17.61
C ARG A 79 2.53 3.02 17.11
N ALA A 80 3.71 3.52 17.48
CA ALA A 80 4.19 4.83 17.03
C ALA A 80 4.39 4.97 15.50
N LEU A 81 4.54 3.84 14.78
CA LEU A 81 4.62 3.85 13.31
C LEU A 81 3.25 3.61 12.66
N PHE A 82 2.38 2.85 13.31
CA PHE A 82 1.06 2.49 12.80
C PHE A 82 0.00 3.59 13.02
N ASP A 83 0.04 4.24 14.18
CA ASP A 83 -0.87 5.33 14.57
C ASP A 83 -0.48 6.65 13.87
#